data_AF-A0A8B4RCR5-F1
#
_entry.id   AF-A0A8B4RCR5-F1
#
_cell.length_a   1.000
_cell.length_b   1.000
_cell.length_c   1.000
_cell.angle_alpha   90.00
_cell.angle_beta   90.00
_cell.angle_gamma   90.00
#
_symmetry.space_group_name_H-M   'P 1'
#
loop_
_entity.id
_entity.type
_entity.pdbx_description
1 polymer ?
#
loop_
_entity_poly.entity_id
_entity_poly.type
_entity_poly.pdbx_seq_one_letter_code
_entity_poly.pdbx_strand_id
1 'polypeptide(L)'
;MGAKEQLKELKPLFALMILFEEQRDKDIKLMNAFRNPELLNGIEKGTAQQLLCLAKERDKRLAMITSLQDEKQIAVIKARYVDDLSWDEIPDKVGCSRNTVFKLHRDALEVLDEQEERHA
;
A
#
# COMPACT_ATOMS: atom_id res chain seq x y z
N MET A 1 12.66 -0.97 -11.59
CA MET A 1 11.42 -0.18 -11.42
C MET A 1 11.72 0.77 -10.30
N GLY A 2 11.65 2.08 -10.53
CA GLY A 2 12.07 3.06 -9.52
C GLY A 2 11.13 3.07 -8.31
N ALA A 3 11.62 3.52 -7.16
CA ALA A 3 10.90 3.60 -5.90
C ALA A 3 9.54 4.30 -6.05
N LYS A 4 9.49 5.37 -6.85
CA LYS A 4 8.24 6.09 -7.15
C LYS A 4 7.18 5.20 -7.79
N GLU A 5 7.57 4.34 -8.73
CA GLU A 5 6.64 3.42 -9.41
C GLU A 5 6.16 2.36 -8.44
N GLN A 6 7.06 1.80 -7.63
CA GLN A 6 6.71 0.81 -6.62
C GLN A 6 5.72 1.36 -5.58
N LEU A 7 5.93 2.60 -5.13
CA LEU A 7 5.06 3.26 -4.17
C LEU A 7 3.68 3.61 -4.77
N LYS A 8 3.60 3.93 -6.07
CA LYS A 8 2.31 4.13 -6.73
C LYS A 8 1.45 2.87 -6.74
N GLU A 9 2.05 1.69 -6.72
CA GLU A 9 1.34 0.41 -6.66
C GLU A 9 0.69 0.14 -5.29
N LEU A 10 1.00 0.91 -4.24
CA LEU A 10 0.33 0.75 -2.94
C LEU A 10 -1.18 0.97 -3.05
N LYS A 11 -1.61 2.01 -3.77
CA LYS A 11 -3.03 2.33 -3.94
C LYS A 11 -3.82 1.22 -4.64
N PRO A 12 -3.44 0.72 -5.82
CA PRO A 12 -4.13 -0.41 -6.44
C PRO A 12 -4.03 -1.69 -5.60
N LEU A 13 -2.93 -1.93 -4.87
CA LEU A 13 -2.83 -3.06 -3.93
C LEU A 13 -3.90 -2.98 -2.84
N PHE A 14 -4.04 -1.84 -2.17
CA PHE A 14 -5.08 -1.64 -1.14
C PHE A 14 -6.48 -1.82 -1.73
N ALA A 15 -6.75 -1.22 -2.88
CA ALA A 15 -8.04 -1.36 -3.56
C ALA A 15 -8.35 -2.83 -3.91
N LEU A 16 -7.37 -3.56 -4.42
CA LEU A 16 -7.53 -4.96 -4.79
C LEU A 16 -7.81 -5.85 -3.56
N MET A 17 -7.12 -5.60 -2.44
CA MET A 17 -7.38 -6.31 -1.18
C MET A 17 -8.83 -6.12 -0.72
N ILE A 18 -9.32 -4.88 -0.73
CA ILE A 18 -10.71 -4.57 -0.36
C ILE A 18 -11.69 -5.29 -1.29
N LEU A 19 -11.44 -5.27 -2.61
CA LEU A 19 -12.28 -5.98 -3.58
C LEU A 19 -12.34 -7.49 -3.33
N PHE A 20 -11.21 -8.12 -2.99
CA PHE A 20 -11.17 -9.54 -2.64
C PHE A 20 -11.97 -9.85 -1.36
N GLU A 21 -11.88 -8.98 -0.34
CA GLU A 21 -12.65 -9.12 0.89
C GLU A 21 -14.16 -8.98 0.63
N GLU A 22 -14.56 -7.97 -0.14
CA GLU A 22 -15.97 -7.77 -0.53
C GLU A 22 -16.51 -8.94 -1.36
N GLN A 23 -15.71 -9.46 -2.29
CA GLN A 23 -16.09 -10.58 -3.13
C GLN A 23 -16.26 -11.86 -2.30
N ARG A 24 -15.30 -12.16 -1.41
CA ARG A 24 -15.40 -13.27 -0.46
C ARG A 24 -16.68 -13.18 0.36
N ASP A 25 -17.01 -12.01 0.88
CA ASP A 25 -18.20 -11.83 1.71
C ASP A 25 -19.51 -12.05 0.93
N LYS A 26 -19.55 -11.67 -0.36
CA LYS A 26 -20.68 -11.96 -1.26
C LYS A 26 -20.78 -13.47 -1.52
N ASP A 27 -19.66 -14.11 -1.81
CA ASP A 27 -19.60 -15.54 -2.11
C ASP A 27 -20.00 -16.39 -0.90
N ILE A 28 -19.53 -16.03 0.31
CA ILE A 28 -19.94 -16.67 1.56
C ILE A 28 -21.45 -16.55 1.79
N LYS A 29 -22.03 -15.36 1.59
CA LYS A 29 -23.48 -15.15 1.72
C LYS A 29 -24.26 -16.03 0.75
N LEU A 30 -23.80 -16.13 -0.50
CA LEU A 30 -24.43 -16.95 -1.53
C LEU A 30 -24.36 -18.45 -1.18
N MET A 31 -23.18 -18.96 -0.84
CA MET A 31 -23.00 -20.38 -0.53
C MET A 31 -23.73 -20.81 0.74
N ASN A 32 -23.84 -19.93 1.74
CA ASN A 32 -24.68 -20.18 2.92
C ASN A 32 -26.17 -20.34 2.55
N ALA A 33 -26.68 -19.53 1.62
CA ALA A 33 -28.06 -19.65 1.14
C ALA A 33 -28.31 -21.00 0.45
N PHE A 34 -27.31 -21.54 -0.25
CA PHE A 34 -27.37 -22.85 -0.91
C PHE A 34 -26.98 -24.04 -0.01
N ARG A 35 -26.64 -23.80 1.26
CA ARG A 35 -26.21 -24.83 2.23
C ARG A 35 -25.08 -25.72 1.70
N ASN A 36 -24.08 -25.13 1.04
CA ASN A 36 -22.92 -25.86 0.52
C ASN A 36 -21.63 -25.53 1.31
N PRO A 37 -21.33 -26.28 2.39
CA PRO A 37 -20.21 -25.97 3.27
C PRO A 37 -18.83 -26.34 2.70
N GLU A 38 -18.76 -27.29 1.76
CA GLU A 38 -17.47 -27.67 1.16
C GLU A 38 -16.91 -26.56 0.26
N LEU A 39 -17.79 -25.89 -0.50
CA LEU A 39 -17.41 -24.74 -1.32
C LEU A 39 -17.01 -23.52 -0.48
N LEU A 40 -17.64 -23.32 0.69
CA LEU A 40 -17.27 -22.23 1.61
C LEU A 40 -15.79 -22.32 2.03
N ASN A 41 -15.35 -23.48 2.48
CA ASN A 41 -13.97 -23.68 2.92
C ASN A 41 -12.96 -23.45 1.77
N GLY A 42 -13.33 -23.89 0.55
CA GLY A 42 -12.52 -23.64 -0.65
C GLY A 42 -12.37 -22.14 -0.97
N ILE A 43 -13.46 -21.39 -0.91
CA ILE A 43 -13.49 -19.94 -1.15
C ILE A 43 -12.68 -19.21 -0.09
N GLU A 44 -12.92 -19.49 1.19
CA GLU A 44 -12.20 -18.86 2.30
C GLU A 44 -10.70 -19.10 2.21
N LYS A 45 -10.28 -20.35 1.96
CA LYS A 45 -8.85 -20.70 1.81
C LYS A 45 -8.23 -20.03 0.59
N GLY A 46 -8.93 -20.01 -0.53
CA GLY A 46 -8.48 -19.37 -1.77
C GLY A 46 -8.27 -17.86 -1.60
N THR A 47 -9.28 -17.15 -1.09
CA THR A 47 -9.19 -15.70 -0.82
C THR A 47 -8.12 -15.40 0.23
N ALA A 48 -8.00 -16.21 1.29
CA ALA A 48 -6.96 -16.01 2.31
C ALA A 48 -5.55 -16.11 1.71
N GLN A 49 -5.31 -17.04 0.78
CA GLN A 49 -4.02 -17.16 0.11
C GLN A 49 -3.73 -15.97 -0.80
N GLN A 50 -4.73 -15.47 -1.53
CA GLN A 50 -4.58 -14.27 -2.38
C GLN A 50 -4.29 -13.03 -1.54
N LEU A 51 -5.04 -12.81 -0.45
CA LEU A 51 -4.83 -11.69 0.47
C LEU A 51 -3.46 -11.75 1.15
N LEU A 52 -2.98 -12.95 1.49
CA LEU A 52 -1.64 -13.13 2.06
C LEU A 52 -0.54 -12.69 1.07
N CYS A 53 -0.67 -13.04 -0.21
CA CYS A 53 0.29 -12.60 -1.23
C CYS A 53 0.27 -11.08 -1.41
N LEU A 54 -0.91 -10.47 -1.48
CA LEU A 54 -1.06 -9.01 -1.59
C LEU A 54 -0.53 -8.29 -0.36
N ALA A 55 -0.77 -8.84 0.85
CA ALA A 55 -0.27 -8.29 2.10
C ALA A 55 1.26 -8.29 2.15
N LYS A 56 1.92 -9.36 1.68
CA LYS A 56 3.39 -9.41 1.58
C LYS A 56 3.93 -8.32 0.65
N GLU A 57 3.31 -8.14 -0.51
CA GLU A 57 3.70 -7.11 -1.47
C GLU A 57 3.50 -5.69 -0.93
N ARG A 58 2.39 -5.46 -0.21
CA ARG A 58 2.14 -4.21 0.52
C ARG A 58 3.20 -3.99 1.60
N ASP A 59 3.45 -4.98 2.45
CA ASP A 59 4.34 -4.87 3.60
C ASP A 59 5.77 -4.62 3.16
N LYS A 60 6.22 -5.25 2.05
CA LYS A 60 7.51 -4.95 1.42
C LYS A 60 7.64 -3.46 1.08
N ARG A 61 6.63 -2.87 0.44
CA ARG A 61 6.63 -1.45 0.05
C ARG A 61 6.52 -0.52 1.25
N LEU A 62 5.73 -0.87 2.26
CA LEU A 62 5.67 -0.12 3.51
C LEU A 62 7.00 -0.16 4.26
N ALA A 63 7.70 -1.30 4.22
CA ALA A 63 9.02 -1.45 4.81
C ALA A 63 10.05 -0.53 4.15
N MET A 64 9.99 -0.37 2.81
CA MET A 64 10.81 0.63 2.10
C MET A 64 10.55 2.04 2.61
N ILE A 65 9.28 2.43 2.84
CA ILE A 65 9.00 3.75 3.39
C ILE A 65 9.61 3.90 4.78
N THR A 66 9.54 2.86 5.62
CA THR A 66 10.10 2.89 6.98
C THR A 66 11.62 2.75 7.05
N SER A 67 12.31 2.40 5.95
CA SER A 67 13.78 2.36 5.92
C SER A 67 14.43 3.74 5.73
N LEU A 68 13.63 4.76 5.39
CA LEU A 68 14.06 6.15 5.41
C LEU A 68 14.44 6.55 6.85
N GLN A 69 15.48 7.39 6.99
CA GLN A 69 15.92 7.85 8.31
C GLN A 69 15.21 9.13 8.77
N ASP A 70 14.77 9.97 7.83
CA ASP A 70 14.14 11.24 8.13
C ASP A 70 12.62 11.06 8.33
N GLU A 71 12.15 11.32 9.55
CA GLU A 71 10.73 11.22 9.90
C GLU A 71 9.83 12.14 9.07
N LYS A 72 10.31 13.31 8.63
CA LYS A 72 9.54 14.20 7.77
C LYS A 72 9.45 13.67 6.35
N GLN A 73 10.51 13.05 5.85
CA GLN A 73 10.47 12.33 4.56
C GLN A 73 9.46 11.19 4.62
N ILE A 74 9.51 10.36 5.67
CA ILE A 74 8.53 9.30 5.93
C ILE A 74 7.11 9.86 5.93
N ALA A 75 6.87 10.95 6.68
CA ALA A 75 5.56 11.56 6.80
C ALA A 75 5.02 12.04 5.44
N VAL A 76 5.85 12.71 4.65
CA VAL A 76 5.47 13.17 3.29
C VAL A 76 5.16 11.99 2.36
N ILE A 77 5.98 10.93 2.40
CA ILE A 77 5.80 9.75 1.55
C ILE A 77 4.53 8.98 1.95
N LYS A 78 4.29 8.76 3.25
CA LYS A 78 3.05 8.13 3.75
C LYS A 78 1.82 8.96 3.39
N ALA A 79 1.87 10.26 3.64
CA ALA A 79 0.77 11.17 3.31
C ALA A 79 0.42 11.09 1.81
N ARG A 80 1.44 10.98 0.95
CA ARG A 80 1.23 10.93 -0.50
C ARG A 80 0.73 9.58 -1.03
N TYR A 81 1.32 8.47 -0.59
CA TYR A 81 1.13 7.17 -1.23
C TYR A 81 0.31 6.18 -0.40
N VAL A 82 0.16 6.41 0.90
CA VAL A 82 -0.64 5.57 1.80
C VAL A 82 -1.97 6.26 2.11
N ASP A 83 -1.92 7.53 2.51
CA ASP A 83 -3.12 8.31 2.84
C ASP A 83 -3.79 8.94 1.62
N ASP A 84 -3.18 8.82 0.43
CA ASP A 84 -3.68 9.35 -0.86
C ASP A 84 -3.99 10.86 -0.86
N LEU A 85 -3.28 11.63 -0.05
CA LEU A 85 -3.49 13.08 0.05
C LEU A 85 -2.96 13.83 -1.17
N SER A 86 -3.66 14.90 -1.51
CA SER A 86 -3.23 15.83 -2.55
C SER A 86 -2.02 16.65 -2.11
N TRP A 87 -1.29 17.21 -3.07
CA TRP A 87 -0.17 18.12 -2.79
C TRP A 87 -0.59 19.39 -2.03
N ASP A 88 -1.87 19.73 -2.05
CA ASP A 88 -2.44 20.87 -1.35
C ASP A 88 -2.71 20.56 0.13
N GLU A 89 -3.03 19.30 0.45
CA GLU A 89 -3.36 18.86 1.82
C GLU A 89 -2.13 18.41 2.63
N ILE A 90 -1.10 17.88 1.96
CA ILE A 90 0.11 17.37 2.62
C ILE A 90 0.84 18.45 3.46
N PRO A 91 1.03 19.69 2.98
CA PRO A 91 1.69 20.75 3.76
C PRO A 91 1.06 20.98 5.13
N ASP A 92 -0.27 21.05 5.18
CA ASP A 92 -1.03 21.26 6.41
C ASP A 92 -0.92 20.05 7.34
N LYS A 93 -0.95 18.83 6.78
CA LYS A 93 -0.81 17.60 7.58
C LYS A 93 0.59 17.42 8.17
N VAL A 94 1.64 17.77 7.42
CA VAL A 94 3.04 17.58 7.84
C VAL A 94 3.58 18.81 8.59
N GLY A 95 2.87 19.94 8.55
CA GLY A 95 3.29 21.19 9.20
C GLY A 95 4.50 21.84 8.52
N CYS A 96 4.60 21.77 7.19
CA CYS A 96 5.73 22.26 6.41
C CYS A 96 5.26 23.10 5.21
N SER A 97 6.12 23.97 4.69
CA SER A 97 5.80 24.70 3.46
C SER A 97 5.70 23.75 2.26
N ARG A 98 4.89 24.11 1.25
CA ARG A 98 4.75 23.32 0.00
C ARG A 98 6.10 23.04 -0.67
N ASN A 99 7.00 24.03 -0.71
CA ASN A 99 8.33 23.87 -1.28
C ASN A 99 9.17 22.85 -0.50
N THR A 100 9.09 22.90 0.83
CA THR A 100 9.75 21.94 1.71
C THR A 100 9.20 20.53 1.49
N VAL A 101 7.88 20.38 1.34
CA VAL A 101 7.25 19.08 1.04
C VAL A 101 7.77 18.49 -0.26
N PHE A 102 7.83 19.28 -1.35
CA PHE A 102 8.35 18.79 -2.62
C PHE A 102 9.83 18.40 -2.56
N LYS A 103 10.63 19.16 -1.81
CA LYS A 103 12.04 18.83 -1.59
C LYS A 103 12.16 17.51 -0.82
N LEU A 104 11.49 17.40 0.33
CA LEU A 104 11.48 16.18 1.14
C LEU A 104 11.01 14.96 0.34
N HIS A 105 9.98 15.12 -0.49
CA HIS A 105 9.50 14.06 -1.37
C HIS A 105 10.55 13.60 -2.38
N ARG A 106 11.21 14.53 -3.05
CA ARG A 106 12.26 14.21 -4.02
C ARG A 106 13.44 13.52 -3.35
N ASP A 107 13.96 14.13 -2.29
CA ASP A 107 15.13 13.63 -1.56
C ASP A 107 14.84 12.21 -1.01
N ALA A 108 13.63 11.95 -0.54
CA ALA A 108 13.21 10.63 -0.09
C ALA A 108 13.20 9.59 -1.22
N LEU A 109 12.71 9.95 -2.41
CA LEU A 109 12.70 9.04 -3.55
C LEU A 109 14.11 8.70 -4.03
N GLU A 110 15.00 9.69 -4.08
CA GLU A 110 16.41 9.48 -4.43
C GLU A 110 17.09 8.50 -3.46
N VAL A 111 16.88 8.67 -2.15
CA VAL A 111 17.41 7.74 -1.14
C VAL A 111 16.87 6.32 -1.33
N LEU A 112 15.59 6.17 -1.64
CA LEU A 112 14.99 4.85 -1.87
C LEU A 112 15.51 4.18 -3.15
N ASP A 113 15.65 4.94 -4.23
CA ASP A 113 16.24 4.45 -5.48
C ASP A 113 17.68 3.97 -5.26
N GLU A 114 18.50 4.75 -4.55
CA GLU A 114 19.88 4.35 -4.21
C GLU A 114 19.95 3.11 -3.30
N GLN A 115 19.02 2.96 -2.37
CA GLN A 115 18.94 1.76 -1.51
C GLN A 115 18.64 0.53 -2.36
N GLU A 116 17.76 0.68 -3.34
CA GLU A 116 17.37 -0.44 -4.21
C GLU A 116 18.51 -0.86 -5.14
N GLU A 117 19.24 0.09 -5.73
CA GLU A 117 20.43 -0.19 -6.55
C GLU A 117 21.56 -0.90 -5.78
N ARG A 118 21.72 -0.59 -4.48
CA ARG A 118 22.71 -1.25 -3.62
C ARG A 118 22.35 -2.68 -3.23
N HIS A 119 21.09 -3.07 -3.38
CA HIS A 119 20.56 -4.38 -3.01
C HIS A 119 20.16 -5.26 -4.22
N ALA A 120 20.33 -4.74 -5.45
CA ALA A 120 20.11 -5.45 -6.72
C ALA A 120 21.38 -6.17 -7.20
#